data_AF-A0A3B0PI72-F1
#
_entry.id   AF-A0A3B0PI72-F1
#
_cell.length_a   1.000
_cell.length_b   1.000
_cell.length_c   1.000
_cell.angle_alpha   90.00
_cell.angle_beta   90.00
_cell.angle_gamma   90.00
#
_symmetry.space_group_name_H-M   'P 1'
#
loop_
_entity.id
_entity.type
_entity.pdbx_description
1 polymer ?
#
loop_
_entity_poly.entity_id
_entity_poly.type
_entity_poly.pdbx_seq_one_letter_code
_entity_poly.pdbx_strand_id
1 'polypeptide(L)'
;MVEPEVAFANLYDMINLAQNLLKNVLEKTLEKNKFEFEFLSEFLNINLKERIELFTKSDLKIVDYRDAIKELEKHKDKFENKDIKFGLDLGTEHERYLVESIFKCPIALINFPKAFKAFYMHQNDDGNTVAAFDLLIPQVGELIGGSQREVRYEKLKQRINELNISEKDFKW
;
A
#
# COMPACT_ATOMS: atom_id res chain seq x y z
N MET A 1 -2.87 10.60 -11.67
CA MET A 1 -2.19 9.38 -11.21
C MET A 1 -0.75 9.43 -11.70
N VAL A 2 0.21 8.90 -10.94
CA VAL A 2 1.61 8.74 -11.35
C VAL A 2 1.92 7.26 -11.23
N GLU A 3 2.21 6.60 -12.37
CA GLU A 3 2.16 5.14 -12.49
C GLU A 3 3.48 4.61 -13.07
N PRO A 4 4.55 4.48 -12.26
CA PRO A 4 5.82 3.94 -12.73
C PRO A 4 5.74 2.42 -12.93
N GLU A 5 6.39 1.92 -13.99
CA GLU A 5 6.61 0.50 -14.25
C GLU A 5 8.09 0.23 -14.46
N VAL A 6 8.60 -0.87 -13.90
CA VAL A 6 10.04 -1.19 -13.93
C VAL A 6 10.23 -2.65 -14.31
N ALA A 7 10.87 -2.89 -15.46
CA ALA A 7 11.25 -4.23 -15.87
C ALA A 7 12.29 -4.81 -14.89
N PHE A 8 12.25 -6.13 -14.68
CA PHE A 8 13.14 -6.88 -13.79
C PHE A 8 13.01 -6.55 -12.28
N ALA A 9 12.02 -5.75 -11.89
CA ALA A 9 11.70 -5.47 -10.50
C ALA A 9 10.70 -6.50 -9.92
N ASN A 10 10.93 -6.91 -8.68
CA ASN A 10 9.98 -7.68 -7.89
C ASN A 10 9.17 -6.77 -6.94
N LEU A 11 8.30 -7.38 -6.14
CA LEU A 11 7.46 -6.64 -5.16
C LEU A 11 8.26 -5.71 -4.24
N TYR A 12 9.38 -6.18 -3.69
CA TYR A 12 10.21 -5.41 -2.76
C TYR A 12 10.94 -4.26 -3.46
N ASP A 13 11.36 -4.46 -4.72
CA ASP A 13 11.94 -3.38 -5.53
C ASP A 13 10.91 -2.28 -5.76
N MET A 14 9.65 -2.64 -6.03
CA MET A 14 8.56 -1.67 -6.22
C MET A 14 8.21 -0.93 -4.92
N ILE A 15 8.21 -1.61 -3.77
CA ILE A 15 8.03 -0.96 -2.46
C ILE A 15 9.15 0.05 -2.18
N ASN A 16 10.41 -0.34 -2.45
CA ASN A 16 11.55 0.54 -2.28
C ASN A 16 11.47 1.75 -3.21
N LEU A 17 11.06 1.54 -4.47
CA LEU A 17 10.83 2.63 -5.42
C LEU A 17 9.76 3.60 -4.92
N ALA A 18 8.61 3.08 -4.47
CA ALA A 18 7.52 3.88 -3.94
C ALA A 18 7.95 4.72 -2.73
N GLN A 19 8.65 4.11 -1.76
CA GLN A 19 9.19 4.82 -0.60
C GLN A 19 10.17 5.92 -1.02
N ASN A 20 11.15 5.59 -1.87
CA ASN A 20 12.20 6.53 -2.26
C ASN A 20 11.66 7.68 -3.09
N LEU A 21 10.69 7.41 -3.97
CA LEU A 21 9.98 8.45 -4.71
C LEU A 21 9.28 9.40 -3.74
N LEU A 22 8.51 8.86 -2.78
CA LEU A 22 7.78 9.68 -1.83
C LEU A 22 8.69 10.52 -0.94
N LYS A 23 9.76 9.93 -0.39
CA LYS A 23 10.76 10.66 0.41
C LYS A 23 11.39 11.79 -0.39
N ASN A 24 11.86 11.50 -1.62
CA ASN A 24 12.48 12.50 -2.48
C ASN A 24 11.52 13.63 -2.86
N VAL A 25 10.28 13.31 -3.22
CA VAL A 25 9.26 14.32 -3.55
C VAL A 25 8.98 15.22 -2.33
N LEU A 26 8.79 14.64 -1.14
CA LEU A 26 8.53 15.39 0.09
C LEU A 26 9.72 16.30 0.45
N GLU A 27 10.95 15.79 0.43
CA GLU A 27 12.16 16.55 0.74
C GLU A 27 12.34 17.72 -0.25
N LYS A 28 12.26 17.46 -1.56
CA LYS A 28 12.38 18.48 -2.60
C LYS A 28 11.28 19.54 -2.51
N THR A 29 10.07 19.12 -2.14
CA THR A 29 8.93 20.04 -2.03
C THR A 29 9.09 20.93 -0.80
N LEU A 30 9.53 20.38 0.33
CA LEU A 30 9.84 21.15 1.54
C LEU A 30 11.01 22.12 1.33
N GLU A 31 12.08 21.69 0.66
CA GLU A 31 13.24 22.52 0.35
C GLU A 31 12.88 23.73 -0.52
N LYS A 32 12.01 23.52 -1.52
CA LYS A 32 11.65 24.53 -2.52
C LYS A 32 10.58 25.52 -2.05
N ASN A 33 9.69 25.11 -1.14
CA ASN A 33 8.47 25.87 -0.79
C ASN A 33 8.42 26.22 0.72
N LYS A 34 9.54 26.66 1.29
CA LYS A 34 9.67 26.90 2.75
C LYS A 34 8.60 27.86 3.29
N PHE A 35 8.35 28.95 2.56
CA PHE A 35 7.36 29.95 2.94
C PHE A 35 5.94 29.36 3.00
N GLU A 36 5.55 28.59 2.00
CA GLU A 36 4.24 27.94 1.95
C GLU A 36 4.08 26.93 3.10
N PHE A 37 5.13 26.16 3.42
CA PHE A 37 5.10 25.23 4.55
C PHE A 37 5.01 25.93 5.91
N GLU A 38 5.70 27.07 6.08
CA GLU A 38 5.60 27.90 7.28
C GLU A 38 4.18 28.46 7.41
N PHE A 39 3.65 29.07 6.34
CA PHE A 39 2.28 29.59 6.31
C PHE A 39 1.24 28.52 6.62
N LEU A 40 1.32 27.34 5.98
CA LEU A 40 0.38 26.24 6.22
C LEU A 40 0.52 25.67 7.63
N SER A 41 1.74 25.61 8.18
CA SER A 41 1.96 25.14 9.55
C SER A 41 1.30 26.07 10.57
N GLU A 42 1.43 27.38 10.38
CA GLU A 42 0.75 28.40 11.20
C GLU A 42 -0.76 28.34 11.04
N PHE A 43 -1.26 28.31 9.79
CA PHE A 43 -2.69 28.32 9.48
C PHE A 43 -3.42 27.09 10.04
N LEU A 44 -2.81 25.91 9.94
CA LEU A 44 -3.39 24.66 10.41
C LEU A 44 -3.05 24.36 11.90
N ASN A 45 -2.21 25.18 12.53
CA ASN A 45 -1.67 24.95 13.88
C ASN A 45 -1.06 23.54 14.03
N ILE A 46 -0.25 23.13 13.05
CA ILE A 46 0.47 21.84 13.04
C ILE A 46 1.90 22.03 12.53
N ASN A 47 2.84 21.24 13.05
CA ASN A 47 4.21 21.25 12.54
C ASN A 47 4.36 20.35 11.30
N LEU A 48 4.08 20.88 10.10
CA LEU A 48 4.18 20.11 8.85
C LEU A 48 5.61 19.67 8.55
N LYS A 49 6.59 20.53 8.86
CA LYS A 49 8.01 20.25 8.65
C LYS A 49 8.44 19.02 9.47
N GLU A 50 8.14 19.01 10.77
CA GLU A 50 8.46 17.88 11.63
C GLU A 50 7.76 16.60 11.17
N ARG A 51 6.49 16.67 10.74
CA ARG A 51 5.77 15.51 10.19
C ARG A 51 6.47 14.92 8.97
N ILE A 52 6.88 15.78 8.03
CA ILE A 52 7.62 15.34 6.83
C ILE A 52 8.97 14.75 7.23
N GLU A 53 9.72 15.41 8.10
CA GLU A 53 11.02 14.92 8.57
C GLU A 53 10.92 13.59 9.31
N LEU A 54 9.89 13.41 10.13
CA LEU A 54 9.62 12.13 10.80
C LEU A 54 9.36 11.04 9.77
N PHE A 55 8.56 11.32 8.74
CA PHE A 55 8.30 10.35 7.67
C PHE A 55 9.57 10.02 6.87
N THR A 56 10.36 11.02 6.47
CA THR A 56 11.56 10.79 5.64
C THR A 56 12.66 10.05 6.40
N LYS A 57 12.76 10.26 7.72
CA LYS A 57 13.70 9.56 8.61
C LYS A 57 13.19 8.21 9.09
N SER A 58 11.89 7.92 8.97
CA SER A 58 11.33 6.63 9.39
C SER A 58 11.69 5.51 8.42
N ASP A 59 11.93 4.33 8.97
CA ASP A 59 11.99 3.10 8.19
C ASP A 59 10.59 2.62 7.87
N LEU A 60 10.37 2.20 6.63
CA LEU A 60 9.13 1.57 6.22
C LEU A 60 9.11 0.12 6.69
N LYS A 61 8.11 -0.22 7.49
CA LYS A 61 7.91 -1.60 7.94
C LYS A 61 7.12 -2.37 6.89
N ILE A 62 7.63 -3.53 6.47
CA ILE A 62 6.88 -4.43 5.59
C ILE A 62 6.08 -5.40 6.46
N VAL A 63 4.79 -5.55 6.17
CA VAL A 63 3.85 -6.36 6.96
C VAL A 63 3.04 -7.23 6.00
N ASP A 64 3.00 -8.54 6.24
CA ASP A 64 2.13 -9.44 5.47
C ASP A 64 0.66 -9.22 5.86
N TYR A 65 -0.25 -9.23 4.88
CA TYR A 65 -1.69 -9.10 5.09
C TYR A 65 -2.22 -10.05 6.16
N ARG A 66 -1.72 -11.30 6.20
CA ARG A 66 -2.17 -12.27 7.21
C ARG A 66 -1.81 -11.83 8.62
N ASP A 67 -0.64 -11.22 8.79
CA ASP A 67 -0.21 -10.76 10.11
C ASP A 67 -0.94 -9.48 10.50
N ALA A 68 -1.21 -8.58 9.55
CA ALA A 68 -2.06 -7.41 9.79
C ALA A 68 -3.46 -7.82 10.25
N ILE A 69 -4.09 -8.82 9.61
CA ILE A 69 -5.39 -9.35 10.03
C ILE A 69 -5.33 -9.91 11.46
N LYS A 70 -4.30 -10.70 11.80
CA LYS A 70 -4.13 -11.22 13.17
C LYS A 70 -4.00 -10.10 14.20
N GLU A 71 -3.29 -9.03 13.88
CA GLU A 71 -3.17 -7.88 14.79
C GLU A 71 -4.49 -7.12 14.92
N LEU A 72 -5.21 -6.89 13.82
CA LEU A 72 -6.51 -6.22 13.83
C LEU A 72 -7.56 -7.02 14.60
N GLU A 73 -7.56 -8.36 14.49
CA GLU A 73 -8.52 -9.23 15.15
C GLU A 73 -8.47 -9.09 16.68
N LYS A 74 -7.27 -8.88 17.26
CA LYS A 74 -7.09 -8.60 18.71
C LYS A 74 -7.77 -7.31 19.17
N HIS A 75 -8.05 -6.42 18.23
CA HIS A 75 -8.63 -5.10 18.47
C HIS A 75 -9.99 -4.91 17.78
N LYS A 76 -10.66 -5.98 17.36
CA LYS A 76 -11.91 -5.93 16.58
C LYS A 76 -13.03 -5.08 17.18
N ASP A 77 -13.05 -4.89 18.50
CA ASP A 77 -14.01 -4.02 19.18
C ASP A 77 -13.82 -2.52 18.93
N LYS A 78 -12.73 -2.13 18.26
CA LYS A 78 -12.44 -0.75 17.85
C LYS A 78 -13.06 -0.37 16.51
N PHE A 79 -13.57 -1.32 15.74
CA PHE A 79 -14.05 -1.11 14.37
C PHE A 79 -15.56 -1.29 14.27
N GLU A 80 -16.15 -0.62 13.28
CA GLU A 80 -17.55 -0.85 12.93
C GLU A 80 -17.74 -2.27 12.39
N ASN A 81 -16.84 -2.70 11.49
CA ASN A 81 -16.78 -4.08 11.04
C ASN A 81 -15.94 -4.94 11.98
N LYS A 82 -16.61 -5.77 12.79
CA LYS A 82 -15.93 -6.69 13.73
C LYS A 82 -15.53 -8.03 13.12
N ASP A 83 -15.94 -8.33 11.88
CA ASP A 83 -15.64 -9.58 11.19
C ASP A 83 -14.24 -9.52 10.55
N ILE A 84 -13.22 -9.36 11.40
CA ILE A 84 -11.82 -9.28 10.99
C ILE A 84 -11.27 -10.68 10.75
N LYS A 85 -11.22 -11.10 9.47
CA LYS A 85 -10.68 -12.40 9.05
C LYS A 85 -10.05 -12.33 7.67
N PHE A 86 -9.30 -13.37 7.31
CA PHE A 86 -8.68 -13.47 5.98
C PHE A 86 -9.74 -13.34 4.87
N GLY A 87 -9.49 -12.46 3.91
CA GLY A 87 -10.43 -12.13 2.84
C GLY A 87 -11.20 -10.82 3.08
N LEU A 88 -11.06 -10.20 4.26
CA LEU A 88 -11.52 -8.84 4.50
C LEU A 88 -10.72 -7.84 3.65
N ASP A 89 -11.43 -7.03 2.88
CA ASP A 89 -10.87 -5.83 2.27
C ASP A 89 -10.79 -4.71 3.34
N LEU A 90 -9.59 -4.18 3.57
CA LEU A 90 -9.35 -3.28 4.68
C LEU A 90 -9.90 -1.88 4.36
N GLY A 91 -10.94 -1.47 5.08
CA GLY A 91 -11.36 -0.06 5.08
C GLY A 91 -10.34 0.86 5.75
N THR A 92 -10.43 2.17 5.47
CA THR A 92 -9.53 3.22 5.99
C THR A 92 -9.40 3.21 7.51
N GLU A 93 -10.44 2.83 8.27
CA GLU A 93 -10.36 2.71 9.73
C GLU A 93 -9.32 1.67 10.17
N HIS A 94 -9.23 0.53 9.47
CA HIS A 94 -8.31 -0.55 9.77
C HIS A 94 -6.89 -0.14 9.38
N GLU A 95 -6.71 0.42 8.18
CA GLU A 95 -5.43 0.90 7.67
C GLU A 95 -4.81 1.93 8.61
N ARG A 96 -5.59 2.93 9.01
CA ARG A 96 -5.16 3.96 9.96
C ARG A 96 -4.84 3.36 11.32
N TYR A 97 -5.63 2.40 11.81
CA TYR A 97 -5.34 1.75 13.09
C TYR A 97 -4.03 0.95 13.06
N LEU A 98 -3.71 0.27 11.96
CA LEU A 98 -2.43 -0.42 11.77
C LEU A 98 -1.25 0.57 11.94
N VAL A 99 -1.29 1.71 11.26
CA VAL A 99 -0.16 2.66 11.25
C VAL A 99 -0.13 3.59 12.47
N GLU A 100 -1.28 3.95 13.05
CA GLU A 100 -1.37 4.91 14.16
C GLU A 100 -1.31 4.23 15.54
N SER A 101 -1.89 3.04 15.68
CA SER A 101 -2.05 2.38 16.99
C SER A 101 -1.14 1.17 17.17
N ILE A 102 -1.05 0.30 16.15
CA ILE A 102 -0.33 -0.98 16.25
C ILE A 102 1.17 -0.78 15.97
N PHE A 103 1.51 -0.32 14.76
CA PHE A 103 2.90 -0.23 14.31
C PHE A 103 3.55 1.12 14.60
N LYS A 104 2.75 2.19 14.68
CA LYS A 104 3.23 3.57 14.99
C LYS A 104 4.30 4.06 14.01
N CYS A 105 4.25 3.56 12.78
CA CYS A 105 5.13 3.94 11.69
C CYS A 105 4.42 3.69 10.34
N PRO A 106 4.91 4.28 9.24
CA PRO A 106 4.48 3.89 7.90
C PRO A 106 4.71 2.41 7.65
N ILE A 107 3.78 1.76 6.96
CA ILE A 107 3.92 0.35 6.59
C ILE A 107 3.65 0.12 5.10
N ALA A 108 4.33 -0.87 4.52
CA ALA A 108 3.91 -1.50 3.27
C ALA A 108 3.21 -2.80 3.64
N LEU A 109 1.89 -2.81 3.46
CA LEU A 109 1.08 -4.01 3.63
C LEU A 109 1.20 -4.84 2.35
N ILE A 110 1.53 -6.12 2.44
CA ILE A 110 1.83 -6.97 1.27
C ILE A 110 1.00 -8.26 1.22
N ASN A 111 1.00 -8.91 0.05
CA ASN A 111 0.45 -10.26 -0.15
C ASN A 111 -1.06 -10.36 0.12
N PHE A 112 -1.83 -9.50 -0.55
CA PHE A 112 -3.27 -9.47 -0.41
C PHE A 112 -3.96 -10.72 -0.98
N PRO A 113 -5.15 -11.07 -0.46
CA PRO A 113 -5.96 -12.13 -1.03
C PRO A 113 -6.24 -11.92 -2.52
N LYS A 114 -6.00 -12.98 -3.30
CA LYS A 114 -6.25 -13.01 -4.75
C LYS A 114 -7.71 -12.68 -5.07
N ALA A 115 -8.64 -13.08 -4.19
CA ALA A 115 -10.08 -13.04 -4.42
C ALA A 115 -10.62 -11.65 -4.81
N PHE A 116 -10.09 -10.58 -4.22
CA PHE A 116 -10.57 -9.21 -4.45
C PHE A 116 -9.56 -8.28 -5.14
N LYS A 117 -8.40 -8.80 -5.57
CA LYS A 117 -7.39 -8.03 -6.30
C LYS A 117 -7.40 -8.34 -7.80
N ALA A 118 -6.84 -7.42 -8.58
CA ALA A 118 -6.93 -7.41 -10.05
C ALA A 118 -6.21 -8.62 -10.71
N PHE A 119 -6.63 -8.94 -11.93
CA PHE A 119 -6.17 -10.13 -12.66
C PHE A 119 -4.67 -10.13 -13.00
N TYR A 120 -4.07 -8.96 -13.17
CA TYR A 120 -2.69 -8.78 -13.62
C TYR A 120 -1.65 -8.93 -12.49
N MET A 121 -2.08 -9.08 -11.24
CA MET A 121 -1.18 -9.16 -10.09
C MET A 121 -0.54 -10.55 -10.01
N HIS A 122 0.77 -10.61 -9.74
CA HIS A 122 1.52 -11.87 -9.67
C HIS A 122 0.94 -12.80 -8.60
N GLN A 123 0.59 -14.03 -8.98
CA GLN A 123 0.00 -15.01 -8.08
C GLN A 123 1.09 -15.70 -7.25
N ASN A 124 1.02 -15.55 -5.93
CA ASN A 124 1.97 -16.17 -5.02
C ASN A 124 1.84 -17.71 -5.02
N ASP A 125 2.87 -18.40 -4.54
CA ASP A 125 2.92 -19.86 -4.53
C ASP A 125 1.97 -20.50 -3.51
N ASP A 126 1.41 -19.71 -2.60
CA ASP A 126 0.38 -20.15 -1.65
C ASP A 126 -1.01 -20.37 -2.28
N GLY A 127 -1.17 -20.03 -3.56
CA GLY A 127 -2.40 -20.18 -4.34
C GLY A 127 -3.55 -19.25 -3.95
N ASN A 128 -3.40 -18.43 -2.90
CA ASN A 128 -4.47 -17.66 -2.28
C ASN A 128 -4.20 -16.15 -2.25
N THR A 129 -2.95 -15.73 -2.43
CA THR A 129 -2.55 -14.32 -2.41
C THR A 129 -1.90 -13.89 -3.71
N VAL A 130 -1.81 -12.58 -3.88
CA VAL A 130 -1.06 -11.94 -4.97
C VAL A 130 0.00 -11.01 -4.39
N ALA A 131 1.13 -10.87 -5.07
CA ALA A 131 2.20 -9.95 -4.72
C ALA A 131 1.80 -8.50 -5.02
N ALA A 132 0.86 -7.99 -4.22
CA ALA A 132 0.42 -6.60 -4.17
C ALA A 132 0.96 -5.93 -2.92
N PHE A 133 1.09 -4.62 -2.95
CA PHE A 133 1.40 -3.82 -1.78
C PHE A 133 0.55 -2.55 -1.75
N ASP A 134 0.17 -2.14 -0.55
CA ASP A 134 -0.44 -0.85 -0.28
C ASP A 134 0.44 -0.13 0.76
N LEU A 135 0.90 1.08 0.44
CA LEU A 135 1.74 1.93 1.28
C LEU A 135 0.85 2.79 2.16
N LEU A 136 0.81 2.46 3.45
CA LEU A 136 -0.06 3.12 4.43
C LEU A 136 0.72 4.16 5.23
N ILE A 137 0.18 5.38 5.25
CA ILE A 137 0.77 6.53 5.94
C ILE A 137 -0.16 6.99 7.07
N PRO A 138 0.37 7.35 8.26
CA PRO A 138 -0.44 7.91 9.35
C PRO A 138 -1.35 9.07 8.90
N GLN A 139 -2.58 9.14 9.45
CA GLN A 139 -3.62 10.13 9.15
C GLN A 139 -4.23 10.08 7.74
N VAL A 140 -3.55 9.45 6.77
CA VAL A 140 -4.01 9.35 5.38
C VAL A 140 -4.65 7.98 5.11
N GLY A 141 -4.00 6.89 5.55
CA GLY A 141 -4.31 5.54 5.08
C GLY A 141 -3.47 5.21 3.84
N GLU A 142 -4.04 4.49 2.88
CA GLU A 142 -3.37 4.20 1.61
C GLU A 142 -2.97 5.47 0.85
N LEU A 143 -1.69 5.56 0.47
CA LEU A 143 -1.16 6.62 -0.39
C LEU A 143 -0.62 6.10 -1.74
N ILE A 144 -0.07 4.88 -1.76
CA ILE A 144 0.47 4.27 -2.97
C ILE A 144 0.07 2.78 -2.99
N GLY A 145 -0.68 2.37 -4.01
CA GLY A 145 -0.98 0.97 -4.29
C GLY A 145 -0.17 0.46 -5.49
N GLY A 146 0.25 -0.79 -5.44
CA GLY A 146 1.01 -1.41 -6.53
C GLY A 146 1.08 -2.92 -6.44
N SER A 147 1.67 -3.55 -7.46
CA SER A 147 1.89 -4.99 -7.44
C SER A 147 3.06 -5.38 -8.33
N GLN A 148 3.69 -6.51 -8.02
CA GLN A 148 4.42 -7.25 -9.05
C GLN A 148 3.41 -7.76 -10.09
N ARG A 149 3.78 -7.74 -11.36
CA ARG A 149 2.91 -8.17 -12.46
C ARG A 149 3.05 -9.68 -12.72
N GLU A 150 1.95 -10.33 -13.07
CA GLU A 150 1.97 -11.73 -13.48
C GLU A 150 2.58 -11.86 -14.87
N VAL A 151 3.78 -12.45 -14.94
CA VAL A 151 4.53 -12.63 -16.17
C VAL A 151 4.34 -14.03 -16.77
N ARG A 152 3.76 -14.97 -16.01
CA ARG A 152 3.51 -16.34 -16.47
C ARG A 152 2.20 -16.38 -17.25
N TYR A 153 2.30 -16.48 -18.57
CA TYR A 153 1.18 -16.42 -19.51
C TYR A 153 -0.02 -17.30 -19.11
N GLU A 154 0.22 -18.58 -18.81
CA GLU A 154 -0.86 -19.51 -18.45
C GLU A 154 -1.60 -19.10 -17.16
N LYS A 155 -0.87 -18.60 -16.16
CA LYS A 155 -1.47 -18.11 -14.92
C LYS A 155 -2.31 -16.85 -15.15
N LEU A 156 -1.82 -15.94 -16.00
CA LEU A 156 -2.54 -14.71 -16.36
C LEU A 156 -3.84 -15.04 -17.13
N LYS A 157 -3.75 -15.89 -18.15
CA LYS A 157 -4.89 -16.36 -18.93
C LYS A 157 -5.94 -17.06 -18.06
N GLN A 158 -5.50 -17.96 -17.17
CA GLN A 158 -6.38 -18.61 -16.21
C GLN A 158 -7.11 -17.57 -15.35
N ARG A 159 -6.39 -16.56 -14.84
CA ARG A 159 -6.98 -15.53 -13.98
C ARG A 159 -7.99 -14.64 -14.71
N ILE A 160 -7.73 -14.30 -15.97
CA ILE A 160 -8.68 -13.59 -16.86
C ILE A 160 -9.98 -14.40 -16.99
N ASN A 161 -9.88 -15.71 -17.23
CA ASN A 161 -11.04 -16.59 -17.33
C ASN A 161 -11.81 -16.72 -16.01
N GLU A 162 -11.10 -16.87 -14.87
CA GLU A 162 -11.72 -16.92 -13.52
C GLU A 162 -12.58 -15.69 -13.22
N LEU A 163 -12.19 -14.53 -13.76
CA LEU A 163 -12.88 -13.26 -13.56
C LEU A 163 -13.87 -12.92 -14.69
N ASN A 164 -14.09 -13.84 -15.64
CA ASN A 164 -14.95 -13.65 -16.81
C ASN A 164 -14.57 -12.41 -17.66
N ILE A 165 -13.28 -12.11 -17.74
CA ILE A 165 -12.75 -11.02 -18.56
C ILE A 165 -12.54 -11.52 -20.00
N SER A 166 -12.89 -10.71 -21.00
CA SER A 166 -12.70 -11.05 -22.42
C SER A 166 -11.21 -11.10 -22.76
N GLU A 167 -10.67 -12.29 -23.04
CA GLU A 167 -9.28 -12.47 -23.47
C GLU A 167 -8.98 -11.70 -24.78
N LYS A 168 -10.00 -11.44 -25.61
CA LYS A 168 -9.85 -10.69 -26.86
C LYS A 168 -9.39 -9.26 -26.63
N ASP A 169 -9.72 -8.68 -25.48
CA ASP A 169 -9.45 -7.28 -25.15
C ASP A 169 -7.98 -7.08 -24.73
N PHE A 170 -7.27 -8.16 -24.40
CA PHE A 170 -5.90 -8.18 -23.88
C PHE A 170 -4.92 -8.95 -24.78
N LYS A 171 -5.19 -8.97 -26.09
CA LYS A 171 -4.35 -9.68 -27.08
C LYS A 171 -3.06 -8.97 -27.47
N TRP A 172 -2.95 -7.68 -27.18
CA TRP A 172 -1.78 -6.86 -27.47
C TRP A 172 -0.57 -7.32 -26.64
#